data_AF-A0A662AR33-F1
#
_entry.id   AF-A0A662AR33-F1
#
_cell.length_a   1.000
_cell.length_b   1.000
_cell.length_c   1.000
_cell.angle_alpha   90.00
_cell.angle_beta   90.00
_cell.angle_gamma   90.00
#
_symmetry.space_group_name_H-M   'P 1'
#
loop_
_entity.id
_entity.type
_entity.pdbx_description
1 polymer ?
#
loop_
_entity_poly.entity_id
_entity_poly.type
_entity_poly.pdbx_seq_one_letter_code
_entity_poly.pdbx_strand_id
1 'polypeptide(L)'
;LSGTGNLKLIDKININFPKTFEVYDPKISNNISNTALGARGNKTFEFLLIPREPGKYTIPAIKFSYFDVQSKSYKTISGTDIPIQVDKSTEMQVSGNPISISKEDIKTLGTDIRFIKQNSFELLPIDKTFFGSWKFYMFYLVSFITFILIVFISRHKIRQNANVALMKNKRANKISKKRLKMASAYMKQNNQAKFYDEVIRALWGYLSDKLNIPVSDLSRNTVMETLINNKVNEEIINDFIVVIDGCEYAKYAPATEEVQIEQDYKKAREVINSFESVL
;
A
#
# COMPACT_ATOMS: atom_id res chain seq x y z
N LEU A 1 14.42 -43.28 -50.71
CA LEU A 1 13.65 -43.90 -51.82
C LEU A 1 14.61 -44.23 -52.96
N SER A 2 14.49 -45.39 -53.59
CA SER A 2 15.30 -45.80 -54.75
C SER A 2 14.40 -46.31 -55.88
N GLY A 3 14.77 -46.05 -57.14
CA GLY A 3 13.98 -46.48 -58.28
C GLY A 3 14.45 -45.92 -59.61
N THR A 4 13.63 -46.13 -60.64
CA THR A 4 13.81 -45.63 -62.01
C THR A 4 12.63 -44.74 -62.38
N GLY A 5 12.89 -43.53 -62.86
CA GLY A 5 11.87 -42.56 -63.25
C GLY A 5 12.26 -41.12 -62.89
N ASN A 6 11.28 -40.22 -62.85
CA ASN A 6 11.49 -38.78 -62.59
C ASN A 6 11.67 -38.48 -61.10
N LEU A 7 12.72 -39.02 -60.48
CA LEU A 7 13.00 -38.89 -59.04
C LEU A 7 13.17 -37.43 -58.57
N LYS A 8 13.56 -36.52 -59.47
CA LYS A 8 13.70 -35.08 -59.16
C LYS A 8 12.37 -34.41 -58.77
N LEU A 9 11.27 -34.86 -59.36
CA LEU A 9 9.92 -34.30 -59.15
C LEU A 9 9.23 -34.79 -57.88
N ILE A 10 9.87 -35.67 -57.11
CA ILE A 10 9.32 -36.15 -55.85
C ILE A 10 9.39 -35.01 -54.83
N ASP A 11 8.25 -34.49 -54.40
CA ASP A 11 8.20 -33.46 -53.35
C ASP A 11 8.61 -34.00 -51.97
N LYS A 12 8.75 -33.09 -51.01
CA LYS A 12 9.03 -33.44 -49.60
C LYS A 12 7.92 -34.36 -49.09
N ILE A 13 8.32 -35.51 -48.56
CA ILE A 13 7.40 -36.45 -47.92
C ILE A 13 6.94 -35.84 -46.59
N ASN A 14 5.63 -35.72 -46.40
CA ASN A 14 5.08 -35.24 -45.14
C ASN A 14 5.02 -36.40 -44.15
N ILE A 15 5.84 -36.34 -43.10
CA ILE A 15 5.92 -37.35 -42.05
C ILE A 15 5.30 -36.74 -40.78
N ASN A 16 4.36 -37.45 -40.17
CA ASN A 16 3.74 -37.01 -38.93
C ASN A 16 4.64 -37.38 -37.75
N PHE A 17 5.54 -36.46 -37.37
CA PHE A 17 6.41 -36.64 -36.21
C PHE A 17 5.65 -36.34 -34.90
N PRO A 18 6.06 -36.95 -33.77
CA PRO A 18 5.50 -36.61 -32.46
C PRO A 18 5.69 -35.12 -32.14
N LYS A 19 4.68 -34.48 -31.54
CA LYS A 19 4.69 -33.03 -31.25
C LYS A 19 5.80 -32.58 -30.28
N THR A 20 6.35 -33.51 -29.50
CA THR A 20 7.45 -33.26 -28.56
C THR A 20 8.83 -33.18 -29.24
N PHE A 21 8.89 -33.44 -30.54
CA PHE A 21 10.11 -33.36 -31.34
C PHE A 21 10.14 -32.03 -32.05
N GLU A 22 11.23 -31.30 -31.90
CA GLU A 22 11.54 -30.18 -32.78
C GLU A 22 12.15 -30.74 -34.06
N VAL A 23 11.45 -30.51 -35.17
CA VAL A 23 11.77 -31.09 -36.48
C VAL A 23 12.23 -29.99 -37.41
N TYR A 24 13.45 -30.12 -37.92
CA TYR A 24 13.99 -29.22 -38.92
C TYR A 24 13.67 -29.69 -40.34
N ASP A 25 13.76 -28.77 -41.30
CA ASP A 25 13.61 -29.12 -42.70
C ASP A 25 14.68 -30.12 -43.15
N PRO A 26 14.30 -31.17 -43.90
CA PRO A 26 15.23 -32.22 -44.25
C PRO A 26 16.27 -31.72 -45.24
N LYS A 27 17.51 -32.19 -45.06
CA LYS A 27 18.51 -32.10 -46.11
C LYS A 27 18.18 -33.13 -47.19
N ILE A 28 18.02 -32.67 -48.43
CA ILE A 28 17.65 -33.51 -49.56
C ILE A 28 18.90 -33.79 -50.39
N SER A 29 19.25 -35.07 -50.54
CA SER A 29 20.32 -35.53 -51.42
C SER A 29 19.74 -36.37 -52.56
N ASN A 30 20.15 -36.05 -53.79
CA ASN A 30 19.74 -36.76 -55.00
C ASN A 30 20.97 -37.40 -55.64
N ASN A 31 21.04 -38.73 -55.66
CA ASN A 31 22.05 -39.45 -56.41
C ASN A 31 21.38 -40.12 -57.60
N ILE A 32 21.36 -39.41 -58.74
CA ILE A 32 20.64 -39.82 -59.95
C ILE A 32 21.64 -39.89 -61.10
N SER A 33 21.69 -41.04 -61.77
CA SER A 33 22.42 -41.26 -63.00
C SER A 33 21.45 -41.42 -64.18
N ASN A 34 21.81 -40.85 -65.32
CA ASN A 34 21.03 -41.01 -66.54
C ASN A 34 21.49 -42.27 -67.27
N THR A 35 20.57 -43.18 -67.56
CA THR A 35 20.83 -44.41 -68.31
C THR A 35 19.93 -44.47 -69.55
N ALA A 36 20.22 -45.36 -70.50
CA ALA A 36 19.43 -45.55 -71.72
C ALA A 36 17.95 -45.92 -71.45
N LEU A 37 17.64 -46.40 -70.24
CA LEU A 37 16.29 -46.78 -69.80
C LEU A 37 15.60 -45.69 -68.95
N GLY A 38 16.21 -44.50 -68.84
CA GLY A 38 15.72 -43.38 -68.03
C GLY A 38 16.64 -43.01 -66.85
N ALA A 39 16.19 -42.05 -66.04
CA ALA A 39 16.89 -41.62 -64.83
C ALA A 39 16.74 -42.68 -63.73
N ARG A 40 17.86 -43.23 -63.25
CA ARG A 40 17.90 -44.21 -62.15
C ARG A 40 18.67 -43.61 -60.98
N GLY A 41 18.21 -43.87 -59.76
CA GLY A 41 18.91 -43.35 -58.61
C GLY A 41 18.20 -43.52 -57.29
N ASN A 42 18.64 -42.73 -56.31
CA ASN A 42 18.00 -42.60 -55.03
C ASN A 42 17.82 -41.12 -54.65
N LYS A 43 16.77 -40.88 -53.86
CA LYS A 43 16.50 -39.62 -53.19
C LYS A 43 16.43 -39.88 -51.69
N THR A 44 17.28 -39.19 -50.95
CA THR A 44 17.44 -39.33 -49.50
C THR A 44 17.00 -38.04 -48.83
N PHE A 45 16.12 -38.18 -47.83
CA PHE A 45 15.65 -37.10 -46.98
C PHE A 45 16.23 -37.34 -45.59
N GLU A 46 17.09 -36.43 -45.13
CA GLU A 46 17.74 -36.51 -43.82
C GLU A 46 17.12 -35.47 -42.90
N PHE A 47 16.39 -35.93 -41.88
CA PHE A 47 15.70 -35.07 -40.92
C PHE A 47 16.52 -34.95 -39.63
N LEU A 48 16.73 -33.71 -39.16
CA LEU A 48 17.25 -33.47 -37.81
C LEU A 48 16.07 -33.37 -36.84
N LEU A 49 16.11 -34.24 -35.83
CA LEU A 49 15.06 -34.42 -34.83
C LEU A 49 15.66 -34.14 -33.44
N ILE A 50 15.12 -33.16 -32.72
CA ILE A 50 15.55 -32.85 -31.35
C ILE A 50 14.39 -33.16 -30.40
N PRO A 51 14.46 -34.26 -29.62
CA PRO A 51 13.42 -34.56 -28.64
C PRO A 51 13.53 -33.62 -27.43
N ARG A 52 12.42 -33.00 -27.04
CA ARG A 52 12.37 -32.08 -25.88
C ARG A 52 11.97 -32.78 -24.57
N GLU A 53 11.36 -33.96 -24.65
CA GLU A 53 10.87 -34.73 -23.50
C GLU A 53 11.35 -36.18 -23.57
N PRO A 54 11.71 -36.80 -22.42
CA PRO A 54 12.02 -38.22 -22.35
C PRO A 54 10.76 -39.06 -22.47
N GLY A 55 10.85 -40.20 -23.16
CA GLY A 55 9.70 -41.07 -23.40
C GLY A 55 9.90 -42.08 -24.51
N LYS A 56 8.90 -42.93 -24.72
CA LYS A 56 8.84 -43.87 -25.86
C LYS A 56 7.91 -43.29 -26.92
N TYR A 57 8.43 -43.13 -28.11
CA TYR A 57 7.71 -42.57 -29.26
C TYR A 57 7.79 -43.54 -30.43
N THR A 58 6.80 -43.47 -31.32
CA THR A 58 6.78 -44.26 -32.54
C THR A 58 6.55 -43.33 -33.72
N ILE A 59 7.48 -43.31 -34.68
CA ILE A 59 7.25 -42.63 -35.95
C ILE A 59 6.44 -43.58 -36.83
N PRO A 60 5.27 -43.16 -37.33
CA PRO A 60 4.41 -44.02 -38.14
C PRO A 60 5.05 -44.35 -39.49
N ALA A 61 4.71 -45.53 -40.02
CA ALA A 61 5.13 -46.00 -41.33
C ALA A 61 4.92 -44.95 -42.43
N ILE A 62 6.02 -44.61 -43.11
CA ILE A 62 6.00 -43.66 -44.21
C ILE A 62 5.33 -44.31 -45.42
N LYS A 63 4.28 -43.69 -45.95
CA LYS A 63 3.59 -44.14 -47.15
C LYS A 63 4.01 -43.28 -48.34
N PHE A 64 4.29 -43.91 -49.47
CA PHE A 64 4.65 -43.24 -50.71
C PHE A 64 3.83 -43.83 -51.86
N SER A 65 3.13 -42.97 -52.59
CA SER A 65 2.32 -43.34 -53.74
C SER A 65 2.99 -42.87 -55.03
N TYR A 66 3.05 -43.75 -56.02
CA TYR A 66 3.58 -43.45 -57.34
C TYR A 66 2.68 -44.00 -58.44
N PHE A 67 2.75 -43.41 -59.62
CA PHE A 67 2.05 -43.91 -60.80
C PHE A 67 2.92 -44.95 -61.51
N ASP A 68 2.42 -46.17 -61.64
CA ASP A 68 3.07 -47.23 -62.41
C ASP A 68 2.56 -47.20 -63.85
N VAL A 69 3.46 -46.89 -64.79
CA VAL A 69 3.15 -46.76 -66.22
C VAL A 69 2.79 -48.11 -66.85
N GLN A 70 3.32 -49.23 -66.34
CA GLN A 70 3.03 -50.56 -66.89
C GLN A 70 1.62 -51.01 -66.53
N SER A 71 1.21 -50.83 -65.27
CA SER A 71 -0.14 -51.18 -64.82
C SER A 71 -1.17 -50.05 -64.99
N LYS A 72 -0.75 -48.86 -65.45
CA LYS A 72 -1.57 -47.64 -65.61
C LYS A 72 -2.39 -47.30 -64.35
N SER A 73 -1.80 -47.51 -63.18
CA SER A 73 -2.49 -47.34 -61.89
C SER A 73 -1.54 -46.79 -60.83
N TYR A 74 -2.11 -46.16 -59.80
CA TYR A 74 -1.34 -45.70 -58.65
C TYR A 74 -1.07 -46.87 -57.70
N LYS A 75 0.19 -47.02 -57.29
CA LYS A 75 0.62 -47.99 -56.27
C LYS A 75 1.15 -47.25 -55.06
N THR A 76 0.82 -47.74 -53.87
CA THR A 76 1.29 -47.20 -52.60
C THR A 76 2.19 -48.22 -51.93
N ILE A 77 3.43 -47.83 -51.65
CA ILE A 77 4.36 -48.58 -50.82
C ILE A 77 4.36 -47.97 -49.42
N SER A 78 4.45 -48.81 -48.39
CA SER A 78 4.52 -48.38 -47.00
C SER A 78 5.78 -48.93 -46.37
N GLY A 79 6.44 -48.11 -45.57
CA GLY A 79 7.53 -48.55 -44.69
C GLY A 79 7.00 -49.25 -43.44
N THR A 80 7.88 -49.40 -42.46
CA THR A 80 7.56 -49.90 -41.12
C THR A 80 7.55 -48.77 -40.10
N ASP A 81 6.87 -48.97 -38.99
CA ASP A 81 6.93 -48.06 -37.85
C ASP A 81 8.34 -48.07 -37.23
N ILE A 82 8.80 -46.91 -36.78
CA ILE A 82 10.14 -46.74 -36.19
C ILE A 82 9.98 -46.38 -34.70
N PRO A 83 10.22 -47.31 -33.77
CA PRO A 83 10.20 -47.00 -32.34
C PRO A 83 11.47 -46.23 -31.94
N ILE A 84 11.30 -45.17 -31.15
CA ILE A 84 12.36 -44.32 -30.61
C ILE A 84 12.18 -44.24 -29.09
N GLN A 85 13.23 -44.55 -28.34
CA GLN A 85 13.27 -44.32 -26.90
C GLN A 85 14.20 -43.13 -26.63
N VAL A 86 13.68 -42.12 -25.95
CA VAL A 86 14.42 -40.93 -25.52
C VAL A 86 14.64 -41.06 -24.02
N ASP A 87 15.88 -41.27 -23.63
CA ASP A 87 16.25 -41.32 -22.21
C ASP A 87 16.39 -39.91 -21.63
N LYS A 88 16.19 -39.80 -20.31
CA LYS A 88 16.29 -38.54 -19.59
C LYS A 88 17.76 -38.11 -19.48
N SER A 89 18.08 -36.88 -19.88
CA SER A 89 19.42 -36.32 -19.70
C SER A 89 19.70 -36.01 -18.21
N THR A 90 20.85 -36.45 -17.71
CA THR A 90 21.28 -36.24 -16.31
C THR A 90 21.92 -34.86 -16.08
N GLU A 91 22.25 -34.12 -17.15
CA GLU A 91 22.92 -32.82 -17.07
C GLU A 91 22.04 -31.69 -17.64
N MET A 92 21.71 -30.69 -16.81
CA MET A 92 21.16 -29.42 -17.29
C MET A 92 22.32 -28.53 -17.76
N GLN A 93 22.68 -28.59 -19.04
CA GLN A 93 23.44 -27.52 -19.67
C GLN A 93 22.47 -26.52 -20.31
N VAL A 94 22.39 -25.34 -19.70
CA VAL A 94 21.68 -24.18 -20.26
C VAL A 94 22.60 -23.56 -21.31
N SER A 95 22.25 -23.68 -22.58
CA SER A 95 22.85 -22.90 -23.66
C SER A 95 21.84 -22.67 -24.78
N GLY A 96 21.53 -21.39 -25.01
CA GLY A 96 21.08 -20.87 -26.31
C GLY A 96 19.59 -20.96 -26.62
N ASN A 97 18.91 -19.82 -26.48
CA ASN A 97 17.62 -19.38 -27.03
C ASN A 97 16.78 -20.38 -27.87
N PRO A 98 15.55 -20.72 -27.41
CA PRO A 98 14.49 -21.19 -28.28
C PRO A 98 13.55 -20.04 -28.67
N ILE A 99 13.52 -19.72 -29.96
CA ILE A 99 12.38 -19.07 -30.60
C ILE A 99 11.55 -20.18 -31.23
N SER A 100 10.46 -20.60 -30.58
CA SER A 100 9.34 -21.33 -31.20
C SER A 100 8.17 -21.35 -30.21
N ILE A 101 7.12 -20.64 -30.58
CA ILE A 101 5.89 -20.44 -29.82
C ILE A 101 5.02 -21.69 -29.99
N SER A 102 5.05 -22.62 -29.02
CA SER A 102 3.93 -23.52 -28.74
C SER A 102 3.07 -22.89 -27.66
N LYS A 103 1.75 -22.99 -27.84
CA LYS A 103 0.73 -22.22 -27.13
C LYS A 103 0.35 -22.82 -25.77
N GLU A 104 1.31 -23.39 -25.06
CA GLU A 104 1.15 -23.87 -23.68
C GLU A 104 2.40 -23.47 -22.89
N ASP A 105 2.18 -22.82 -21.75
CA ASP A 105 3.17 -22.22 -20.86
C ASP A 105 3.88 -20.95 -21.38
N ILE A 106 3.16 -19.83 -21.28
CA ILE A 106 3.78 -18.52 -21.03
C ILE A 106 4.39 -18.58 -19.61
N LYS A 107 5.57 -19.17 -19.50
CA LYS A 107 6.53 -18.84 -18.44
C LYS A 107 7.18 -17.53 -18.84
N THR A 108 6.81 -16.50 -18.11
CA THR A 108 7.23 -15.10 -18.22
C THR A 108 8.74 -14.93 -18.40
N LEU A 109 9.18 -14.48 -19.58
CA LEU A 109 10.35 -13.60 -19.71
C LEU A 109 9.81 -12.19 -20.04
N GLY A 110 10.08 -11.23 -19.16
CA GLY A 110 9.72 -9.83 -19.34
C GLY A 110 8.66 -9.36 -18.34
N THR A 111 9.08 -8.51 -17.41
CA THR A 111 8.24 -7.85 -16.38
C THR A 111 7.16 -6.92 -16.95
N ASP A 112 7.02 -6.81 -18.28
CA ASP A 112 6.12 -5.86 -18.95
C ASP A 112 4.83 -6.50 -19.49
N ILE A 113 4.75 -7.84 -19.55
CA ILE A 113 3.55 -8.55 -20.02
C ILE A 113 3.12 -9.57 -18.98
N ARG A 114 2.17 -9.20 -18.11
CA ARG A 114 1.57 -10.12 -17.13
C ARG A 114 0.71 -11.15 -17.86
N PHE A 115 0.87 -12.43 -17.49
CA PHE A 115 0.01 -13.52 -17.95
C PHE A 115 -1.46 -13.23 -17.62
N ILE A 116 -2.38 -13.62 -18.52
CA ILE A 116 -3.82 -13.40 -18.35
C ILE A 116 -4.26 -14.15 -17.09
N LYS A 117 -5.00 -13.45 -16.20
CA LYS A 117 -5.49 -14.02 -14.95
C LYS A 117 -6.56 -15.09 -15.26
N GLN A 118 -6.16 -16.36 -15.28
CA GLN A 118 -7.04 -17.51 -15.54
C GLN A 118 -7.76 -18.04 -14.28
N ASN A 119 -7.86 -17.23 -13.22
CA ASN A 119 -8.65 -17.62 -12.04
C ASN A 119 -10.11 -17.80 -12.45
N SER A 120 -10.79 -18.78 -11.86
CA SER A 120 -12.24 -18.91 -11.93
C SER A 120 -12.87 -17.59 -11.48
N PHE A 121 -13.55 -16.92 -12.40
CA PHE A 121 -14.37 -15.75 -12.12
C PHE A 121 -15.82 -16.20 -12.05
N GLU A 122 -16.53 -15.75 -11.02
CA GLU A 122 -17.98 -15.87 -10.99
C GLU A 122 -18.55 -14.86 -12.00
N LEU A 123 -19.25 -15.36 -13.01
CA LEU A 123 -19.98 -14.53 -13.94
C LEU A 123 -21.13 -13.85 -13.20
N LEU A 124 -21.00 -12.55 -12.96
CA LEU A 124 -22.08 -11.73 -12.42
C LEU A 124 -23.09 -11.44 -13.54
N PRO A 125 -24.41 -11.42 -13.24
CA PRO A 125 -25.41 -11.06 -14.23
C PRO A 125 -25.17 -9.64 -14.74
N ILE A 126 -25.27 -9.47 -16.06
CA ILE A 126 -25.39 -8.16 -16.70
C ILE A 126 -26.57 -7.44 -16.02
N ASP A 127 -26.33 -6.21 -15.53
CA ASP A 127 -27.21 -5.34 -14.72
C ASP A 127 -26.99 -5.30 -13.19
N LYS A 128 -26.00 -6.01 -12.63
CA LYS A 128 -25.58 -5.83 -11.22
C LYS A 128 -24.22 -5.16 -11.08
N THR A 129 -24.02 -4.01 -11.72
CA THR A 129 -22.83 -3.19 -11.53
C THR A 129 -22.94 -2.29 -10.30
N PHE A 130 -21.85 -2.09 -9.58
CA PHE A 130 -21.79 -1.12 -8.48
C PHE A 130 -22.00 0.31 -8.99
N PHE A 131 -21.38 0.64 -10.13
CA PHE A 131 -21.59 1.91 -10.83
C PHE A 131 -23.03 2.02 -11.32
N GLY A 132 -23.71 3.10 -10.93
CA GLY A 132 -25.13 3.34 -11.24
C GLY A 132 -26.13 2.73 -10.23
N SER A 133 -25.67 1.92 -9.26
CA SER A 133 -26.54 1.38 -8.21
C SER A 133 -26.98 2.47 -7.21
N TRP A 134 -28.13 2.29 -6.54
CA TRP A 134 -28.58 3.19 -5.46
C TRP A 134 -27.53 3.41 -4.37
N LYS A 135 -26.75 2.36 -4.04
CA LYS A 135 -25.67 2.43 -3.05
C LYS A 135 -24.54 3.37 -3.47
N PHE A 136 -24.26 3.46 -4.77
CA PHE A 136 -23.26 4.38 -5.31
C PHE A 136 -23.69 5.82 -5.11
N TYR A 137 -24.93 6.17 -5.47
CA TYR A 137 -25.47 7.52 -5.22
C TYR A 137 -25.53 7.87 -3.73
N MET A 138 -25.87 6.91 -2.87
CA MET A 138 -25.82 7.08 -1.41
C MET A 138 -24.41 7.42 -0.91
N PHE A 139 -23.36 6.83 -1.48
CA PHE A 139 -21.99 7.15 -1.09
C PHE A 139 -21.61 8.61 -1.42
N TYR A 140 -22.02 9.12 -2.58
CA TYR A 140 -21.85 10.53 -2.92
C TYR A 140 -22.65 11.45 -2.00
N LEU A 141 -23.90 11.07 -1.69
CA LEU A 141 -24.74 11.84 -0.78
C LEU A 141 -24.12 11.93 0.62
N VAL A 142 -23.61 10.82 1.15
CA VAL A 142 -22.93 10.78 2.45
C VAL A 142 -21.66 11.63 2.43
N SER A 143 -20.84 11.56 1.37
CA SER A 143 -19.66 12.43 1.22
C SER A 143 -20.05 13.91 1.19
N PHE A 144 -21.12 14.25 0.49
CA PHE A 144 -21.62 15.62 0.40
C PHE A 144 -22.14 16.14 1.73
N ILE A 145 -22.94 15.34 2.46
CA ILE A 145 -23.43 15.68 3.80
C ILE A 145 -22.26 15.85 4.77
N THR A 146 -21.27 14.97 4.72
CA THR A 146 -20.06 15.05 5.56
C THR A 146 -19.29 16.34 5.29
N PHE A 147 -19.14 16.72 4.02
CA PHE A 147 -18.52 17.99 3.64
C PHE A 147 -19.27 19.20 4.20
N ILE A 148 -20.60 19.24 4.06
CA ILE A 148 -21.44 20.31 4.62
C ILE A 148 -21.27 20.39 6.14
N LEU A 149 -21.30 19.25 6.84
CA LEU A 149 -21.14 19.18 8.29
C LEU A 149 -19.78 19.74 8.74
N ILE A 150 -18.70 19.37 8.05
CA ILE A 150 -17.35 19.89 8.32
C ILE A 150 -17.28 21.40 8.11
N VAL A 151 -17.85 21.92 7.02
CA VAL A 151 -17.89 23.37 6.74
C VAL A 151 -18.68 24.10 7.83
N PHE A 152 -19.83 23.55 8.25
CA PHE A 152 -20.66 24.14 9.30
C PHE A 152 -19.93 24.20 10.65
N ILE A 153 -19.32 23.08 11.08
CA ILE A 153 -18.51 23.01 12.31
C ILE A 153 -17.33 23.98 12.24
N SER A 154 -16.66 24.05 11.09
CA SER A 154 -15.50 24.93 10.91
C SER A 154 -15.91 26.40 10.98
N ARG A 155 -17.02 26.80 10.34
CA ARG A 155 -17.58 28.15 10.44
C ARG A 155 -17.97 28.50 11.87
N HIS A 156 -18.59 27.58 12.59
CA HIS A 156 -18.89 27.76 14.01
C HIS A 156 -17.63 27.96 14.85
N LYS A 157 -16.58 27.16 14.64
CA LYS A 157 -15.28 27.32 15.32
C LYS A 157 -14.61 28.65 14.98
N ILE A 158 -14.63 29.08 13.73
CA ILE A 158 -14.06 30.37 13.30
C ILE A 158 -14.79 31.53 14.00
N ARG A 159 -16.13 31.48 14.05
CA ARG A 159 -16.93 32.49 14.79
C ARG A 159 -16.66 32.48 16.29
N GLN A 160 -16.48 31.31 16.90
CA GLN A 160 -16.10 31.21 18.32
C GLN A 160 -14.69 31.75 18.57
N ASN A 161 -13.75 31.45 17.68
CA ASN A 161 -12.37 31.91 17.78
C ASN A 161 -12.20 33.41 17.44
N ALA A 162 -13.17 34.04 16.76
CA ALA A 162 -13.15 35.48 16.48
C ALA A 162 -13.16 36.30 17.79
N ASN A 163 -13.81 35.81 18.84
CA ASN A 163 -13.74 36.39 20.18
C ASN A 163 -12.69 35.67 21.02
N VAL A 164 -11.41 35.92 20.71
CA VAL A 164 -10.26 35.36 21.43
C VAL A 164 -10.36 35.62 22.93
N ALA A 165 -10.82 36.82 23.34
CA ALA A 165 -11.00 37.19 24.74
C ALA A 165 -12.01 36.29 25.47
N LEU A 166 -13.19 36.05 24.88
CA LEU A 166 -14.20 35.16 25.47
C LEU A 166 -13.73 33.70 25.53
N MET A 167 -12.96 33.26 24.53
CA MET A 167 -12.39 31.92 24.51
C MET A 167 -11.29 31.74 25.55
N LYS A 168 -10.44 32.75 25.77
CA LYS A 168 -9.44 32.78 26.85
C LYS A 168 -10.14 32.74 28.21
N ASN A 169 -11.11 33.61 28.45
CA ASN A 169 -11.89 33.64 29.69
C ASN A 169 -12.54 32.27 30.00
N LYS A 170 -13.26 31.67 29.04
CA LYS A 170 -13.86 30.33 29.22
C LYS A 170 -12.85 29.21 29.46
N ARG A 171 -11.62 29.34 28.96
CA ARG A 171 -10.56 28.35 29.11
C ARG A 171 -9.66 28.61 30.33
N ALA A 172 -9.70 29.79 30.93
CA ALA A 172 -8.85 30.21 32.04
C ALA A 172 -8.90 29.19 33.19
N ASN A 173 -10.10 28.83 33.66
CA ASN A 173 -10.30 27.83 34.73
C ASN A 173 -9.75 26.45 34.33
N LYS A 174 -9.99 26.02 33.08
CA LYS A 174 -9.49 24.74 32.56
C LYS A 174 -7.95 24.70 32.52
N ILE A 175 -7.31 25.79 32.08
CA ILE A 175 -5.86 25.90 32.00
C ILE A 175 -5.26 25.96 33.41
N SER A 176 -5.84 26.75 34.30
CA SER A 176 -5.41 26.87 35.69
C SER A 176 -5.50 25.53 36.44
N LYS A 177 -6.62 24.81 36.34
CA LYS A 177 -6.76 23.44 36.89
C LYS A 177 -5.72 22.47 36.33
N LYS A 178 -5.40 22.56 35.04
CA LYS A 178 -4.35 21.73 34.43
C LYS A 178 -2.98 22.03 35.03
N ARG A 179 -2.66 23.32 35.24
CA ARG A 179 -1.40 23.75 35.87
C ARG A 179 -1.32 23.36 37.35
N LEU A 180 -2.39 23.56 38.12
CA LEU A 180 -2.49 23.09 39.50
C LEU A 180 -2.31 21.57 39.61
N LYS A 181 -2.85 20.79 38.66
CA LYS A 181 -2.60 19.35 38.58
C LYS A 181 -1.11 19.05 38.36
N MET A 182 -0.41 19.81 37.52
CA MET A 182 1.03 19.67 37.34
C MET A 182 1.81 20.08 38.60
N ALA A 183 1.42 21.16 39.27
CA ALA A 183 1.99 21.57 40.55
C ALA A 183 1.85 20.43 41.58
N SER A 184 0.66 19.84 41.73
CA SER A 184 0.47 18.69 42.64
C SER A 184 1.34 17.47 42.29
N ALA A 185 1.72 17.30 41.02
CA ALA A 185 2.67 16.26 40.62
C ALA A 185 4.10 16.60 41.05
N TYR A 186 4.53 17.86 40.94
CA TYR A 186 5.84 18.32 41.43
C TYR A 186 5.95 18.30 42.95
N MET A 187 4.85 18.56 43.66
CA MET A 187 4.75 18.38 45.11
C MET A 187 5.08 16.95 45.52
N LYS A 188 4.49 15.95 44.84
CA LYS A 188 4.77 14.52 45.10
C LYS A 188 6.21 14.09 44.76
N GLN A 189 6.88 14.83 43.89
CA GLN A 189 8.28 14.59 43.50
C GLN A 189 9.26 15.34 44.41
N ASN A 190 8.77 15.99 45.47
CA ASN A 190 9.53 16.81 46.39
C ASN A 190 10.33 17.95 45.70
N ASN A 191 9.81 18.44 44.57
CA ASN A 191 10.43 19.52 43.81
C ASN A 191 9.74 20.86 44.09
N GLN A 192 10.14 21.49 45.21
CA GLN A 192 9.53 22.72 45.71
C GLN A 192 9.63 23.89 44.72
N ALA A 193 10.80 24.08 44.09
CA ALA A 193 11.03 25.17 43.15
C ALA A 193 10.09 25.11 41.93
N LYS A 194 9.91 23.91 41.34
CA LYS A 194 8.98 23.72 40.20
C LYS A 194 7.51 23.77 40.63
N PHE A 195 7.20 23.35 41.85
CA PHE A 195 5.85 23.48 42.40
C PHE A 195 5.43 24.95 42.45
N TYR A 196 6.19 25.81 43.12
CA TYR A 196 5.83 27.23 43.26
C TYR A 196 5.81 27.95 41.91
N ASP A 197 6.71 27.60 40.99
CA ASP A 197 6.69 28.19 39.63
C ASP A 197 5.40 27.87 38.86
N GLU A 198 4.89 26.63 38.94
CA GLU A 198 3.62 26.29 38.30
C GLU A 198 2.40 26.87 39.02
N VAL A 199 2.42 27.01 40.35
CA VAL A 199 1.33 27.67 41.11
C VAL A 199 1.23 29.15 40.74
N ILE A 200 2.35 29.87 40.73
CA ILE A 200 2.43 31.28 40.34
C ILE A 200 1.94 31.45 38.89
N ARG A 201 2.36 30.57 37.96
CA ARG A 201 1.88 30.57 36.57
C ARG A 201 0.39 30.23 36.46
N ALA A 202 -0.16 29.40 37.35
CA ALA A 202 -1.58 29.08 37.37
C ALA A 202 -2.42 30.29 37.81
N LEU A 203 -1.96 31.01 38.84
CA LEU A 203 -2.61 32.21 39.38
C LEU A 203 -2.57 33.37 38.38
N TRP A 204 -1.37 33.79 37.98
CA TRP A 204 -1.19 34.90 37.01
C TRP A 204 -1.83 34.58 35.65
N GLY A 205 -1.68 33.34 35.17
CA GLY A 205 -2.29 32.90 33.92
C GLY A 205 -3.81 32.90 33.97
N TYR A 206 -4.42 32.50 35.10
CA TYR A 206 -5.87 32.54 35.27
C TYR A 206 -6.39 33.98 35.17
N LEU A 207 -5.80 34.92 35.90
CA LEU A 207 -6.24 36.32 35.89
C LEU A 207 -5.97 37.01 34.56
N SER A 208 -4.82 36.76 33.93
CA SER A 208 -4.53 37.28 32.58
C SER A 208 -5.58 36.82 31.56
N ASP A 209 -5.95 35.53 31.57
CA ASP A 209 -6.95 34.99 30.64
C ASP A 209 -8.39 35.41 31.00
N LYS A 210 -8.74 35.53 32.29
CA LYS A 210 -10.09 35.89 32.77
C LYS A 210 -10.38 37.38 32.57
N LEU A 211 -9.41 38.24 32.89
CA LEU A 211 -9.49 39.70 32.78
C LEU A 211 -9.02 40.21 31.41
N ASN A 212 -8.53 39.33 30.54
CA ASN A 212 -7.99 39.63 29.21
C ASN A 212 -6.85 40.67 29.24
N ILE A 213 -5.99 40.60 30.26
CA ILE A 213 -4.83 41.48 30.44
C ILE A 213 -3.61 40.85 29.75
N PRO A 214 -2.93 41.56 28.83
CA PRO A 214 -1.69 41.09 28.22
C PRO A 214 -0.60 40.81 29.27
N VAL A 215 0.24 39.80 29.03
CA VAL A 215 1.34 39.43 29.96
C VAL A 215 2.33 40.58 30.15
N SER A 216 2.48 41.48 29.17
CA SER A 216 3.33 42.69 29.28
C SER A 216 2.86 43.66 30.36
N ASP A 217 1.55 43.71 30.60
CA ASP A 217 0.89 44.68 31.47
C ASP A 217 0.45 44.00 32.78
N LEU A 218 0.82 42.74 32.97
CA LEU A 218 0.42 41.92 34.11
C LEU A 218 1.24 42.31 35.33
N SER A 219 0.71 43.26 36.11
CA SER A 219 1.28 43.71 37.38
C SER A 219 0.26 43.61 38.52
N ARG A 220 0.73 43.61 39.77
CA ARG A 220 -0.15 43.65 40.97
C ARG A 220 -1.14 44.80 40.89
N ASN A 221 -0.65 46.00 40.55
CA ASN A 221 -1.47 47.21 40.48
C ASN A 221 -2.54 47.08 39.39
N THR A 222 -2.16 46.62 38.19
CA THR A 222 -3.09 46.46 37.07
C THR A 222 -4.18 45.43 37.38
N VAL A 223 -3.82 44.31 38.01
CA VAL A 223 -4.79 43.28 38.43
C VAL A 223 -5.71 43.80 39.53
N MET A 224 -5.19 44.52 40.53
CA MET A 224 -6.00 45.10 41.59
C MET A 224 -7.01 46.11 41.04
N GLU A 225 -6.56 47.04 40.20
CA GLU A 225 -7.41 48.04 39.56
C GLU A 225 -8.51 47.40 38.71
N THR A 226 -8.16 46.38 37.92
CA THR A 226 -9.15 45.65 37.10
C THR A 226 -10.11 44.81 37.93
N LEU A 227 -9.70 44.21 39.05
CA LEU A 227 -10.59 43.48 39.96
C LEU A 227 -11.56 44.41 40.69
N ILE A 228 -11.11 45.59 41.11
CA ILE A 228 -11.96 46.64 41.70
C ILE A 228 -12.98 47.14 40.67
N ASN A 229 -12.53 47.40 39.43
CA ASN A 229 -13.43 47.81 38.34
C ASN A 229 -14.48 46.75 38.01
N ASN A 230 -14.17 45.46 38.20
CA ASN A 230 -15.11 44.35 38.07
C ASN A 230 -15.97 44.09 39.33
N LYS A 231 -15.92 44.98 40.34
CA LYS A 231 -16.71 44.93 41.59
C LYS A 231 -16.49 43.66 42.42
N VAL A 232 -15.27 43.12 42.42
CA VAL A 232 -14.91 41.99 43.29
C VAL A 232 -14.73 42.49 44.73
N ASN A 233 -15.15 41.70 45.72
CA ASN A 233 -14.97 42.02 47.14
C ASN A 233 -13.48 42.18 47.48
N GLU A 234 -13.13 43.25 48.22
CA GLU A 234 -11.77 43.56 48.66
C GLU A 234 -11.13 42.42 49.47
N GLU A 235 -11.93 41.64 50.20
CA GLU A 235 -11.45 40.46 50.94
C GLU A 235 -10.82 39.41 50.00
N ILE A 236 -11.47 39.12 48.86
CA ILE A 236 -10.98 38.12 47.89
C ILE A 236 -9.71 38.63 47.19
N ILE A 237 -9.63 39.94 46.95
CA ILE A 237 -8.45 40.58 46.36
C ILE A 237 -7.26 40.49 47.32
N ASN A 238 -7.48 40.74 48.61
CA ASN A 238 -6.43 40.63 49.63
C ASN A 238 -5.98 39.19 49.83
N ASP A 239 -6.90 38.22 49.86
CA ASP A 239 -6.57 36.79 49.93
C ASP A 239 -5.66 36.37 48.76
N PHE A 240 -5.95 36.85 47.55
CA PHE A 240 -5.12 36.61 46.38
C PHE A 240 -3.70 37.19 46.54
N ILE A 241 -3.58 38.43 47.01
CA ILE A 241 -2.29 39.09 47.22
C ILE A 241 -1.45 38.32 48.25
N VAL A 242 -2.06 37.94 49.38
CA VAL A 242 -1.37 37.17 50.43
C VAL A 242 -0.88 35.82 49.91
N VAL A 243 -1.71 35.11 49.13
CA VAL A 243 -1.34 33.80 48.58
C VAL A 243 -0.24 33.92 47.53
N ILE A 244 -0.31 34.91 46.64
CA ILE A 244 0.69 35.05 45.59
C ILE A 244 2.03 35.53 46.15
N ASP A 245 2.01 36.44 47.12
CA ASP A 245 3.22 36.92 47.81
C ASP A 245 3.87 35.79 48.61
N GLY A 246 3.06 34.96 49.28
CA GLY A 246 3.54 33.76 49.97
C GLY A 246 4.23 32.77 49.01
N CYS A 247 3.62 32.53 47.84
CA CYS A 247 4.19 31.65 46.82
C CYS A 247 5.48 32.23 46.19
N GLU A 248 5.51 33.53 45.91
CA GLU A 248 6.69 34.22 45.38
C GLU A 248 7.83 34.20 46.41
N TYR A 249 7.53 34.48 47.68
CA TYR A 249 8.50 34.40 48.76
C TYR A 249 9.08 32.98 48.90
N ALA A 250 8.22 31.96 48.97
CA ALA A 250 8.65 30.57 49.12
C ALA A 250 9.47 30.06 47.91
N LYS A 251 9.25 30.62 46.71
CA LYS A 251 10.08 30.34 45.53
C LYS A 251 11.52 30.85 45.68
N TYR A 252 11.72 32.03 46.26
CA TYR A 252 13.04 32.67 46.39
C TYR A 252 13.73 32.39 47.73
N ALA A 253 12.97 32.00 48.77
CA ALA A 253 13.48 31.63 50.09
C ALA A 253 13.05 30.19 50.46
N PRO A 254 13.74 29.16 49.92
CA PRO A 254 13.37 27.77 50.15
C PRO A 254 13.76 27.31 51.57
N ALA A 255 12.89 27.55 52.55
CA ALA A 255 12.99 27.05 53.92
C ALA A 255 11.64 26.54 54.44
N THR A 256 10.83 25.95 53.55
CA THR A 256 9.43 25.60 53.83
C THR A 256 9.24 24.11 54.07
N GLU A 257 8.56 23.77 55.16
CA GLU A 257 8.15 22.41 55.51
C GLU A 257 7.08 21.86 54.54
N GLU A 258 7.03 20.53 54.38
CA GLU A 258 6.14 19.84 53.44
C GLU A 258 4.64 20.11 53.72
N VAL A 259 4.28 20.32 54.99
CA VAL A 259 2.92 20.69 55.44
C VAL A 259 2.49 22.06 54.92
N GLN A 260 3.43 23.00 54.80
CA GLN A 260 3.15 24.36 54.30
C GLN A 260 2.82 24.33 52.80
N ILE A 261 3.49 23.48 52.03
CA ILE A 261 3.29 23.33 50.58
C ILE A 261 1.87 22.84 50.26
N GLU A 262 1.36 21.86 51.03
CA GLU A 262 0.00 21.36 50.83
C GLU A 262 -1.06 22.42 51.20
N GLN A 263 -0.81 23.21 52.24
CA GLN A 263 -1.69 24.32 52.62
C GLN A 263 -1.71 25.41 51.55
N ASP A 264 -0.55 25.80 51.02
CA ASP A 264 -0.44 26.81 49.98
C ASP A 264 -1.11 26.35 48.68
N TYR A 265 -1.01 25.05 48.34
CA TYR A 265 -1.77 24.46 47.23
C TYR A 265 -3.29 24.58 47.42
N LYS A 266 -3.80 24.27 48.62
CA LYS A 266 -5.23 24.37 48.93
C LYS A 266 -5.71 25.81 48.85
N LYS A 267 -4.98 26.76 49.44
CA LYS A 267 -5.29 28.19 49.39
C LYS A 267 -5.31 28.72 47.95
N ALA A 268 -4.29 28.40 47.14
CA ALA A 268 -4.26 28.81 45.73
C ALA A 268 -5.46 28.28 44.94
N ARG A 269 -5.88 27.04 45.21
CA ARG A 269 -7.07 26.44 44.58
C ARG A 269 -8.37 27.11 45.04
N GLU A 270 -8.48 27.44 46.32
CA GLU A 270 -9.64 28.14 46.89
C GLU A 270 -9.79 29.52 46.28
N VAL A 271 -8.72 30.31 46.24
CA VAL A 271 -8.72 31.66 45.63
C VAL A 271 -9.21 31.62 44.17
N ILE A 272 -8.74 30.67 43.36
CA ILE A 272 -9.20 30.50 41.97
C ILE A 272 -10.70 30.16 41.91
N ASN A 273 -11.21 29.35 42.83
CA ASN A 273 -12.64 29.02 42.88
C ASN A 273 -13.48 30.22 43.34
N SER A 274 -13.00 31.01 44.29
CA SER A 274 -13.66 32.23 44.77
C SER A 274 -13.78 33.27 43.66
N PHE A 275 -12.74 33.43 42.83
CA PHE A 275 -12.85 34.28 41.64
C PHE A 275 -13.82 33.73 40.61
N GLU A 276 -13.91 32.40 40.44
CA GLU A 276 -14.83 31.79 39.49
C GLU A 276 -16.31 31.96 39.88
N SER A 277 -16.63 32.10 41.18
CA SER A 277 -18.00 32.38 41.60
C SER A 277 -18.41 33.84 41.42
N VAL A 278 -17.45 34.75 41.23
CA VAL A 278 -17.69 36.20 41.17
C VAL A 278 -17.50 36.78 39.76
N LEU A 279 -16.56 36.25 38.96
CA LEU A 279 -16.19 36.70 37.61
C LEU A 279 -16.73 35.78 36.51
#